data_AF-A0A0E3R0Y8-F1
#
_entry.id   AF-A0A0E3R0Y8-F1
#
_cell.length_a   1.000
_cell.length_b   1.000
_cell.length_c   1.000
_cell.angle_alpha   90.00
_cell.angle_beta   90.00
_cell.angle_gamma   90.00
#
_symmetry.space_group_name_H-M   'P 1'
#
loop_
_entity.id
_entity.type
_entity.pdbx_description
1 polymer ?
#
loop_
_entity_poly.entity_id
_entity_poly.type
_entity_poly.pdbx_seq_one_letter_code
_entity_poly.pdbx_strand_id
1 'polypeptide(L)'
;MFSLNEQKAIELGESGERAIREQNEYDALQYAEYLRELGHELLEGNLEKDLKRVIISLRNIGNRAVQKKMDNVASTALNELKYLSDIALDKNFSNAMWSFSKAAQEIGKGAVQVEMLEPAKLALDTLKMIGMGAVEKKMEVVTLWTTMSLEEMAYLANKQQLEDFTKEAKEAREEIIEYSEASGFVTKEQIEKYPQLIAQTVSQFSELRNLQPAGYETKPNEEFTEEEFFEEEVEGEEQEPETEAAKKEK
;
A
#
# COMPACT_ATOMS: atom_id res chain seq x y z
N MET A 1 -8.22 -18.88 5.45
CA MET A 1 -8.47 -18.77 6.91
C MET A 1 -7.35 -17.91 7.49
N PHE A 2 -7.66 -16.89 8.29
CA PHE A 2 -6.66 -15.97 8.86
C PHE A 2 -5.84 -16.63 9.97
N SER A 3 -4.55 -16.27 10.05
CA SER A 3 -3.68 -16.62 11.18
C SER A 3 -4.16 -15.93 12.48
N LEU A 4 -3.67 -16.39 13.63
CA LEU A 4 -3.98 -15.75 14.92
C LEU A 4 -3.52 -14.29 14.95
N ASN A 5 -2.36 -14.00 14.34
CA ASN A 5 -1.81 -12.65 14.26
C ASN A 5 -2.67 -11.75 13.37
N GLU A 6 -3.12 -12.28 12.22
CA GLU A 6 -4.03 -11.56 11.33
C GLU A 6 -5.36 -11.25 12.03
N GLN A 7 -5.93 -12.22 12.75
CA GLN A 7 -7.17 -12.01 13.52
C GLN A 7 -6.98 -10.93 14.59
N LYS A 8 -5.89 -10.98 15.37
CA LYS A 8 -5.56 -9.96 16.38
C LYS A 8 -5.42 -8.57 15.74
N ALA A 9 -4.74 -8.46 14.59
CA ALA A 9 -4.60 -7.20 13.87
C ALA A 9 -5.95 -6.65 13.36
N ILE A 10 -6.85 -7.52 12.92
CA ILE A 10 -8.22 -7.14 12.51
C ILE A 10 -8.99 -6.60 13.71
N GLU A 11 -9.02 -7.33 14.83
CA GLU A 11 -9.77 -6.95 16.03
C GLU A 11 -9.32 -5.60 16.61
N LEU A 12 -8.01 -5.36 16.65
CA LEU A 12 -7.42 -4.07 17.05
C LEU A 12 -7.81 -2.95 16.08
N GLY A 13 -7.72 -3.20 14.77
CA GLY A 13 -8.13 -2.25 13.73
C GLY A 13 -9.59 -1.85 13.83
N GLU A 14 -10.49 -2.82 13.89
CA GLU A 14 -11.94 -2.59 14.02
C GLU A 14 -12.30 -1.85 15.31
N SER A 15 -11.56 -2.11 16.39
CA SER A 15 -11.76 -1.42 17.67
C SER A 15 -11.26 0.02 17.64
N GLY A 16 -10.13 0.29 16.98
CA GLY A 16 -9.67 1.65 16.69
C GLY A 16 -10.67 2.43 15.84
N GLU A 17 -11.18 1.82 14.76
CA GLU A 17 -12.23 2.45 13.94
C GLU A 17 -13.54 2.69 14.70
N ARG A 18 -13.90 1.80 15.63
CA ARG A 18 -15.05 1.98 16.52
C ARG A 18 -14.85 3.16 17.46
N ALA A 19 -13.68 3.26 18.10
CA ALA A 19 -13.34 4.39 18.96
C ALA A 19 -13.45 5.74 18.22
N ILE A 20 -12.95 5.81 16.97
CA ILE A 20 -13.11 7.00 16.12
C ILE A 20 -14.59 7.33 15.85
N ARG A 21 -15.42 6.32 15.55
CA ARG A 21 -16.87 6.53 15.34
C ARG A 21 -17.56 7.09 16.58
N GLU A 22 -17.10 6.68 17.75
CA GLU A 22 -17.59 7.12 19.06
C GLU A 22 -16.93 8.43 19.53
N GLN A 23 -16.05 9.03 18.71
CA GLN A 23 -15.24 10.21 19.05
C GLN A 23 -14.37 10.02 20.31
N ASN A 24 -14.01 8.78 20.62
CA ASN A 24 -13.07 8.47 21.69
C ASN A 24 -11.64 8.48 21.14
N GLU A 25 -11.02 9.65 21.15
CA GLU A 25 -9.66 9.86 20.64
C GLU A 25 -8.61 9.06 21.42
N TYR A 26 -8.75 8.98 22.75
CA TYR A 26 -7.82 8.26 23.61
C TYR A 26 -7.73 6.78 23.24
N ASP A 27 -8.88 6.10 23.14
CA ASP A 27 -8.91 4.68 22.76
C ASP A 27 -8.40 4.48 21.33
N ALA A 28 -8.72 5.38 20.40
CA ALA A 28 -8.24 5.29 19.02
C ALA A 28 -6.71 5.36 18.93
N LEU A 29 -6.09 6.26 19.69
CA LEU A 29 -4.63 6.35 19.81
C LEU A 29 -4.04 5.07 20.40
N GLN A 30 -4.66 4.55 21.46
CA GLN A 30 -4.21 3.32 22.11
C GLN A 30 -4.27 2.10 21.19
N TYR A 31 -5.32 1.97 20.36
CA TYR A 31 -5.40 0.88 19.38
C TYR A 31 -4.36 1.02 18.26
N ALA A 32 -3.99 2.24 17.85
CA ALA A 32 -2.89 2.44 16.91
C ALA A 32 -1.54 2.02 17.52
N GLU A 33 -1.30 2.33 18.80
CA GLU A 33 -0.09 1.92 19.52
C GLU A 33 0.00 0.38 19.67
N TYR A 34 -1.11 -0.29 20.00
CA TYR A 34 -1.16 -1.75 20.05
C TYR A 34 -0.90 -2.42 18.70
N LEU A 35 -1.38 -1.80 17.61
CA LEU A 35 -1.04 -2.26 16.26
C LEU A 35 0.44 -2.08 15.95
N ARG A 36 1.07 -0.99 16.40
CA ARG A 36 2.52 -0.82 16.29
C ARG A 36 3.28 -1.90 17.05
N GLU A 37 2.90 -2.21 18.29
CA GLU A 37 3.55 -3.27 19.08
C GLU A 37 3.48 -4.61 18.37
N LEU A 38 2.28 -4.98 17.92
CA LEU A 38 2.08 -6.20 17.13
C LEU A 38 2.92 -6.17 15.85
N GLY A 39 2.91 -5.07 15.10
CA GLY A 39 3.72 -4.93 13.89
C GLY A 39 5.22 -5.10 14.15
N HIS A 40 5.71 -4.57 15.26
CA HIS A 40 7.10 -4.72 15.68
C HIS A 40 7.44 -6.18 15.99
N GLU A 41 6.61 -6.88 16.78
CA GLU A 41 6.78 -8.30 17.07
C GLU A 41 6.80 -9.15 15.78
N LEU A 42 5.93 -8.84 14.82
CA LEU A 42 5.87 -9.54 13.52
C LEU A 42 7.13 -9.27 12.68
N LEU A 43 7.68 -8.06 12.72
CA LEU A 43 8.96 -7.73 12.08
C LEU A 43 10.11 -8.51 12.70
N GLU A 44 10.20 -8.57 14.03
CA GLU A 44 11.20 -9.37 14.73
C GLU A 44 11.10 -10.86 14.39
N GLY A 45 9.87 -11.39 14.29
CA GLY A 45 9.57 -12.76 13.89
C GLY A 45 9.72 -13.07 12.40
N ASN A 46 10.04 -12.07 11.57
CA ASN A 46 10.06 -12.16 10.09
C ASN A 46 8.74 -12.66 9.47
N LEU A 47 7.61 -12.25 10.06
CA LEU A 47 6.26 -12.64 9.65
C LEU A 47 5.65 -11.60 8.70
N GLU A 48 6.28 -11.39 7.55
CA GLU A 48 5.88 -10.36 6.57
C GLU A 48 4.41 -10.50 6.12
N LYS A 49 3.95 -11.74 5.94
CA LYS A 49 2.56 -12.01 5.55
C LYS A 49 1.56 -11.47 6.59
N ASP A 50 1.79 -11.75 7.86
CA ASP A 50 0.92 -11.28 8.95
C ASP A 50 1.01 -9.76 9.13
N LEU A 51 2.22 -9.20 8.93
CA LEU A 51 2.48 -7.75 9.04
C LEU A 51 1.58 -6.95 8.09
N LYS A 52 1.29 -7.48 6.89
CA LYS A 52 0.36 -6.85 5.93
C LYS A 52 -0.97 -6.48 6.59
N ARG A 53 -1.49 -7.31 7.51
CA ARG A 53 -2.76 -7.03 8.18
C ARG A 53 -2.67 -5.88 9.17
N VAL A 54 -1.55 -5.76 9.90
CA VAL A 54 -1.30 -4.60 10.78
C VAL A 54 -1.28 -3.30 9.98
N ILE A 55 -0.61 -3.30 8.82
CA ILE A 55 -0.52 -2.13 7.93
C ILE A 55 -1.92 -1.70 7.46
N ILE A 56 -2.75 -2.66 7.03
CA ILE A 56 -4.13 -2.40 6.61
C ILE A 56 -4.96 -1.84 7.76
N SER A 57 -4.81 -2.37 8.98
CA SER A 57 -5.55 -1.87 10.15
C SER A 57 -5.14 -0.43 10.52
N LEU A 58 -3.84 -0.11 10.52
CA LEU A 58 -3.36 1.26 10.73
C LEU A 58 -3.87 2.21 9.64
N ARG A 59 -3.84 1.77 8.38
CA ARG A 59 -4.41 2.51 7.25
C ARG A 59 -5.89 2.85 7.47
N ASN A 60 -6.69 1.86 7.87
CA ASN A 60 -8.12 2.05 8.07
C ASN A 60 -8.41 3.03 9.22
N ILE A 61 -7.67 2.92 10.33
CA ILE A 61 -7.72 3.88 11.44
C ILE A 61 -7.39 5.30 10.92
N GLY A 62 -6.26 5.46 10.21
CA GLY A 62 -5.84 6.75 9.67
C GLY A 62 -6.86 7.35 8.70
N ASN A 63 -7.37 6.58 7.74
CA ASN A 63 -8.40 7.02 6.80
C ASN A 63 -9.69 7.43 7.53
N ARG A 64 -10.11 6.66 8.54
CA ARG A 64 -11.29 6.99 9.33
C ARG A 64 -11.09 8.26 10.15
N ALA A 65 -9.90 8.44 10.72
CA ALA A 65 -9.54 9.63 11.47
C ALA A 65 -9.59 10.88 10.58
N VAL A 66 -9.05 10.80 9.36
CA VAL A 66 -9.16 11.86 8.34
C VAL A 66 -10.62 12.19 8.03
N GLN A 67 -11.47 11.18 7.81
CA GLN A 67 -12.91 11.40 7.56
C GLN A 67 -13.62 12.09 8.74
N LYS A 68 -13.14 11.87 9.97
CA LYS A 68 -13.65 12.50 11.19
C LYS A 68 -12.89 13.75 11.62
N LYS A 69 -11.90 14.19 10.84
CA LYS A 69 -11.02 15.32 11.14
C LYS A 69 -10.32 15.21 12.51
N MET A 70 -9.89 14.01 12.86
CA MET A 70 -9.13 13.72 14.09
C MET A 70 -7.62 13.75 13.76
N ASP A 71 -7.03 14.94 13.76
CA ASP A 71 -5.64 15.19 13.34
C ASP A 71 -4.62 14.32 14.10
N ASN A 72 -4.73 14.21 15.43
CA ASN A 72 -3.76 13.46 16.22
C ASN A 72 -3.82 11.96 15.91
N VAL A 73 -5.01 11.40 15.69
CA VAL A 73 -5.17 9.97 15.38
C VAL A 73 -4.62 9.67 13.98
N ALA A 74 -4.92 10.52 12.99
CA ALA A 74 -4.37 10.36 11.64
C ALA A 74 -2.83 10.48 11.64
N SER A 75 -2.30 11.47 12.36
CA SER A 75 -0.86 11.69 12.51
C SER A 75 -0.17 10.52 13.22
N THR A 76 -0.79 9.99 14.27
CA THR A 76 -0.28 8.82 15.02
C THR A 76 -0.23 7.60 14.11
N ALA A 77 -1.32 7.29 13.38
CA ALA A 77 -1.32 6.16 12.44
C ALA A 77 -0.18 6.27 11.40
N LEU A 78 0.09 7.48 10.89
CA LEU A 78 1.21 7.72 9.97
C LEU A 78 2.59 7.57 10.63
N ASN A 79 2.75 8.05 11.86
CA ASN A 79 3.99 7.86 12.62
C ASN A 79 4.27 6.37 12.88
N GLU A 80 3.24 5.59 13.22
CA GLU A 80 3.38 4.15 13.41
C GLU A 80 3.73 3.44 12.10
N LEU A 81 3.09 3.83 10.98
CA LEU A 81 3.45 3.33 9.65
C LEU A 81 4.90 3.67 9.29
N LYS A 82 5.35 4.90 9.58
CA LYS A 82 6.74 5.34 9.34
C LYS A 82 7.73 4.53 10.15
N TYR A 83 7.46 4.33 11.44
CA TYR A 83 8.31 3.53 12.33
C TYR A 83 8.46 2.08 11.83
N LEU A 84 7.33 1.42 11.53
CA LEU A 84 7.36 0.03 11.08
C LEU A 84 7.98 -0.14 9.69
N SER A 85 7.75 0.83 8.78
CA SER A 85 8.33 0.79 7.43
C SER A 85 9.84 0.96 7.41
N ASP A 86 10.41 1.77 8.30
CA ASP A 86 11.86 1.91 8.46
C ASP A 86 12.52 0.56 8.79
N ILE A 87 11.93 -0.18 9.74
CA ILE A 87 12.40 -1.51 10.14
C ILE A 87 12.18 -2.54 9.02
N ALA A 88 11.05 -2.47 8.32
CA ALA A 88 10.74 -3.35 7.19
C ALA A 88 11.70 -3.16 6.00
N LEU A 89 12.13 -1.93 5.74
CA LEU A 89 13.15 -1.60 4.74
C LEU A 89 14.47 -2.31 5.03
N ASP A 90 14.93 -2.25 6.27
CA ASP A 90 16.17 -2.93 6.70
C ASP A 90 16.11 -4.45 6.50
N LYS A 91 14.92 -5.03 6.60
CA LYS A 91 14.65 -6.45 6.38
C LYS A 91 14.41 -6.84 4.92
N ASN A 92 14.36 -5.87 3.99
CA ASN A 92 14.04 -6.06 2.58
C ASN A 92 12.63 -6.66 2.33
N PHE A 93 11.65 -6.32 3.16
CA PHE A 93 10.28 -6.82 3.02
C PHE A 93 9.51 -6.05 1.94
N SER A 94 9.83 -6.33 0.67
CA SER A 94 9.30 -5.58 -0.49
C SER A 94 7.77 -5.58 -0.57
N ASN A 95 7.11 -6.69 -0.19
CA ASN A 95 5.65 -6.79 -0.25
C ASN A 95 5.00 -5.96 0.88
N ALA A 96 5.60 -5.95 2.07
CA ALA A 96 5.19 -5.06 3.14
C ALA A 96 5.44 -3.58 2.75
N MET A 97 6.57 -3.26 2.11
CA MET A 97 6.89 -1.90 1.69
C MET A 97 5.90 -1.33 0.68
N TRP A 98 5.42 -2.15 -0.25
CA TRP A 98 4.31 -1.78 -1.12
C TRP A 98 3.03 -1.49 -0.31
N SER A 99 2.73 -2.29 0.72
CA SER A 99 1.57 -2.06 1.58
C SER A 99 1.70 -0.78 2.42
N PHE A 100 2.90 -0.48 2.93
CA PHE A 100 3.18 0.75 3.68
C PHE A 100 3.03 1.99 2.80
N SER A 101 3.57 1.97 1.59
CA SER A 101 3.46 3.11 0.67
C SER A 101 2.00 3.36 0.28
N LYS A 102 1.22 2.31 -0.01
CA LYS A 102 -0.22 2.43 -0.26
C LYS A 102 -0.98 2.99 0.95
N ALA A 103 -0.66 2.53 2.16
CA ALA A 103 -1.28 3.03 3.38
C ALA A 103 -1.01 4.52 3.62
N ALA A 104 0.25 4.95 3.49
CA ALA A 104 0.63 6.35 3.63
C ALA A 104 -0.02 7.23 2.55
N GLN A 105 -0.06 6.77 1.30
CA GLN A 105 -0.73 7.47 0.20
C GLN A 105 -2.22 7.66 0.47
N GLU A 106 -2.96 6.61 0.85
CA GLU A 106 -4.41 6.71 1.08
C GLU A 106 -4.75 7.74 2.17
N ILE A 107 -4.06 7.66 3.32
CA ILE A 107 -4.25 8.61 4.42
C ILE A 107 -3.85 10.02 3.96
N GLY A 108 -2.67 10.17 3.33
CA GLY A 108 -2.14 11.45 2.89
C GLY A 108 -3.03 12.17 1.88
N LYS A 109 -3.56 11.45 0.88
CA LYS A 109 -4.51 12.02 -0.09
C LYS A 109 -5.79 12.48 0.58
N GLY A 110 -6.34 11.67 1.48
CA GLY A 110 -7.51 12.06 2.25
C GLY A 110 -7.23 13.33 3.04
N ALA A 111 -6.10 13.40 3.73
CA ALA A 111 -5.69 14.55 4.52
C ALA A 111 -5.55 15.83 3.68
N VAL A 112 -4.92 15.75 2.51
CA VAL A 112 -4.82 16.87 1.55
C VAL A 112 -6.21 17.35 1.12
N GLN A 113 -7.12 16.44 0.78
CA GLN A 113 -8.47 16.77 0.32
C GLN A 113 -9.31 17.49 1.38
N VAL A 114 -9.07 17.23 2.66
CA VAL A 114 -9.76 17.90 3.78
C VAL A 114 -8.90 18.94 4.49
N GLU A 115 -7.77 19.32 3.90
CA GLU A 115 -6.84 20.36 4.37
C GLU A 115 -6.24 20.07 5.77
N MET A 116 -6.11 18.81 6.15
CA MET A 116 -5.39 18.36 7.35
C MET A 116 -3.88 18.33 7.07
N LEU A 117 -3.23 19.49 7.19
CA LEU A 117 -1.85 19.69 6.74
C LEU A 117 -0.80 18.85 7.50
N GLU A 118 -0.99 18.66 8.81
CA GLU A 118 -0.02 17.89 9.60
C GLU A 118 0.01 16.40 9.21
N PRO A 119 -1.13 15.67 9.16
CA PRO A 119 -1.15 14.32 8.59
C PRO A 119 -0.68 14.28 7.13
N ALA A 120 -1.03 15.28 6.30
CA ALA A 120 -0.57 15.33 4.91
C ALA A 120 0.97 15.38 4.82
N LYS A 121 1.62 16.19 5.67
CA LYS A 121 3.08 16.31 5.72
C LYS A 121 3.74 15.03 6.23
N LEU A 122 3.17 14.40 7.26
CA LEU A 122 3.66 13.11 7.74
C LEU A 122 3.56 12.01 6.68
N ALA A 123 2.48 11.98 5.89
CA ALA A 123 2.34 11.05 4.78
C ALA A 123 3.38 11.30 3.68
N LEU A 124 3.62 12.56 3.32
CA LEU A 124 4.66 12.97 2.38
C LEU A 124 6.04 12.50 2.85
N ASP A 125 6.40 12.79 4.11
CA ASP A 125 7.68 12.40 4.69
C ASP A 125 7.85 10.88 4.75
N THR A 126 6.77 10.16 5.06
CA THR A 126 6.76 8.69 5.08
C THR A 126 6.98 8.13 3.69
N LEU A 127 6.25 8.62 2.68
CA LEU A 127 6.42 8.21 1.28
C LEU A 127 7.82 8.54 0.76
N LYS A 128 8.38 9.70 1.13
CA LYS A 128 9.74 10.10 0.76
C LYS A 128 10.77 9.13 1.34
N MET A 129 10.67 8.83 2.63
CA MET A 129 11.55 7.87 3.30
C MET A 129 11.47 6.49 2.64
N ILE A 130 10.25 5.99 2.41
CA ILE A 130 10.01 4.71 1.74
C ILE A 130 10.61 4.71 0.33
N GLY A 131 10.40 5.77 -0.45
CA GLY A 131 10.88 5.88 -1.83
C GLY A 131 12.41 5.89 -1.92
N MET A 132 13.07 6.64 -1.04
CA MET A 132 14.54 6.67 -0.96
C MET A 132 15.10 5.30 -0.56
N GLY A 133 14.53 4.67 0.48
CA GLY A 133 14.92 3.33 0.90
C GLY A 133 14.66 2.26 -0.18
N ALA A 134 13.55 2.37 -0.90
CA ALA A 134 13.24 1.48 -2.02
C ALA A 134 14.28 1.56 -3.14
N VAL A 135 14.77 2.76 -3.48
CA VAL A 135 15.86 2.92 -4.44
C VAL A 135 17.14 2.23 -3.94
N GLU A 136 17.50 2.44 -2.67
CA GLU A 136 18.69 1.84 -2.06
C GLU A 136 18.62 0.31 -2.07
N LYS A 137 17.45 -0.26 -1.75
CA LYS A 137 17.20 -1.71 -1.73
C LYS A 137 16.79 -2.30 -3.10
N LYS A 138 16.80 -1.50 -4.17
CA LYS A 138 16.41 -1.93 -5.53
C LYS A 138 14.98 -2.50 -5.63
N MET A 139 14.02 -1.90 -4.90
CA MET A 139 12.60 -2.26 -4.92
C MET A 139 11.83 -1.45 -5.97
N GLU A 140 11.86 -1.88 -7.23
CA GLU A 140 11.37 -1.10 -8.38
C GLU A 140 9.91 -0.69 -8.24
N VAL A 141 9.03 -1.64 -7.91
CA VAL A 141 7.59 -1.40 -7.76
C VAL A 141 7.32 -0.37 -6.65
N VAL A 142 8.07 -0.40 -5.56
CA VAL A 142 7.90 0.53 -4.44
C VAL A 142 8.39 1.94 -4.82
N THR A 143 9.51 2.05 -5.55
CA THR A 143 10.00 3.33 -6.09
C THR A 143 8.99 3.96 -7.06
N LEU A 144 8.44 3.17 -7.99
CA LEU A 144 7.40 3.63 -8.92
C LEU A 144 6.12 4.06 -8.17
N TRP A 145 5.70 3.29 -7.17
CA TRP A 145 4.49 3.60 -6.40
C TRP A 145 4.63 4.87 -5.56
N THR A 146 5.75 5.05 -4.88
CA THR A 146 5.99 6.23 -4.04
C THR A 146 6.09 7.51 -4.85
N THR A 147 6.78 7.49 -5.99
CA THR A 147 6.86 8.64 -6.90
C THR A 147 5.51 9.01 -7.50
N MET A 148 4.68 8.02 -7.85
CA MET A 148 3.29 8.24 -8.28
C MET A 148 2.42 8.80 -7.15
N SER A 149 2.57 8.28 -5.93
CA SER A 149 1.81 8.72 -4.75
C SER A 149 2.07 10.18 -4.42
N LEU A 150 3.34 10.61 -4.47
CA LEU A 150 3.73 12.00 -4.24
C LEU A 150 3.19 12.94 -5.33
N GLU A 151 3.20 12.51 -6.61
CA GLU A 151 2.58 13.27 -7.71
C GLU A 151 1.07 13.44 -7.50
N GLU A 152 0.38 12.38 -7.08
CA GLU A 152 -1.06 12.44 -6.83
C GLU A 152 -1.40 13.40 -5.66
N MET A 153 -0.61 13.35 -4.59
CA MET A 153 -0.75 14.29 -3.47
C MET A 153 -0.47 15.73 -3.89
N ALA A 154 0.57 15.98 -4.71
CA ALA A 154 0.86 17.30 -5.26
C ALA A 154 -0.27 17.82 -6.15
N TYR A 155 -0.85 16.95 -6.99
CA TYR A 155 -1.99 17.28 -7.84
C TYR A 155 -3.23 17.68 -7.02
N LEU A 156 -3.55 16.92 -5.98
CA LEU A 156 -4.66 17.22 -5.07
C LEU A 156 -4.39 18.53 -4.30
N ALA A 157 -3.19 18.73 -3.80
CA ALA A 157 -2.80 19.94 -3.08
C ALA A 157 -2.93 21.19 -3.95
N ASN A 158 -2.53 21.09 -5.22
CA ASN A 158 -2.68 22.17 -6.19
C ASN A 158 -4.15 22.52 -6.44
N LYS A 159 -5.05 21.53 -6.48
CA LYS A 159 -6.50 21.78 -6.56
C LYS A 159 -7.04 22.50 -5.32
N GLN A 160 -6.48 22.21 -4.16
CA GLN A 160 -6.82 22.83 -2.88
C GLN A 160 -6.07 24.16 -2.65
N GLN A 161 -5.30 24.66 -3.62
CA GLN A 161 -4.50 25.89 -3.52
C GLN A 161 -3.47 25.85 -2.37
N LEU A 162 -3.02 24.65 -2.00
CA LEU A 162 -1.96 24.44 -1.00
C LEU A 162 -0.60 24.51 -1.71
N GLU A 163 -0.18 25.73 -2.08
CA GLU A 163 1.00 25.95 -2.91
C GLU A 163 2.30 25.42 -2.28
N ASP A 164 2.51 25.70 -0.99
CA ASP A 164 3.69 25.24 -0.26
C ASP A 164 3.76 23.70 -0.25
N PHE A 165 2.65 23.03 0.05
CA PHE A 165 2.57 21.57 0.04
C PHE A 165 2.77 20.99 -1.35
N THR A 166 2.18 21.62 -2.38
CA THR A 166 2.35 21.20 -3.78
C THR A 166 3.83 21.22 -4.17
N LYS A 167 4.55 22.26 -3.75
CA LYS A 167 5.98 22.39 -3.99
C LYS A 167 6.76 21.31 -3.22
N GLU A 168 6.52 21.16 -1.91
CA GLU A 168 7.17 20.14 -1.07
C GLU A 168 7.00 18.73 -1.66
N ALA A 169 5.79 18.37 -2.11
CA ALA A 169 5.51 17.05 -2.67
C ALA A 169 6.23 16.79 -4.01
N LYS A 170 6.33 17.82 -4.87
CA LYS A 170 7.08 17.75 -6.13
C LYS A 170 8.58 17.63 -5.89
N GLU A 171 9.12 18.38 -4.92
CA GLU A 171 10.52 18.31 -4.54
C GLU A 171 10.86 16.91 -3.98
N ALA A 172 10.04 16.37 -3.09
CA ALA A 172 10.21 15.01 -2.58
C ALA A 172 10.20 13.95 -3.70
N ARG A 173 9.32 14.10 -4.69
CA ARG A 173 9.27 13.21 -5.87
C ARG A 173 10.55 13.32 -6.69
N GLU A 174 11.01 14.54 -6.98
CA GLU A 174 12.21 14.76 -7.80
C GLU A 174 13.47 14.24 -7.09
N GLU A 175 13.59 14.42 -5.77
CA GLU A 175 14.70 13.86 -4.99
C GLU A 175 14.82 12.33 -5.13
N ILE A 176 13.70 11.60 -5.12
CA ILE A 176 13.70 10.14 -5.34
C ILE A 176 14.15 9.80 -6.76
N ILE A 177 13.67 10.55 -7.76
CA ILE A 177 14.03 10.34 -9.17
C ILE A 177 15.54 10.56 -9.38
N GLU A 178 16.07 11.69 -8.91
CA GLU A 178 17.49 12.02 -9.01
C GLU A 178 18.35 10.96 -8.30
N TYR A 179 17.94 10.52 -7.11
CA TYR A 179 18.63 9.47 -6.38
C TYR A 179 18.60 8.11 -7.11
N SER A 180 17.46 7.76 -7.73
CA SER A 180 17.30 6.56 -8.54
C SER A 180 18.20 6.55 -9.77
N GLU A 181 18.27 7.67 -10.49
CA GLU A 181 19.14 7.84 -11.66
C GLU A 181 20.63 7.81 -11.29
N ALA A 182 21.01 8.52 -10.22
CA ALA A 182 22.37 8.50 -9.70
C ALA A 182 22.81 7.08 -9.27
N SER A 183 21.85 6.28 -8.82
CA SER A 183 22.04 4.88 -8.42
C SER A 183 21.96 3.89 -9.60
N GLY A 184 21.76 4.37 -10.83
CA GLY A 184 21.62 3.56 -12.05
C GLY A 184 20.46 2.56 -11.98
N PHE A 185 19.34 2.93 -11.33
CA PHE A 185 18.23 2.03 -11.05
C PHE A 185 17.03 2.22 -12.00
N VAL A 186 16.04 3.02 -11.61
CA VAL A 186 14.87 3.37 -12.43
C VAL A 186 15.06 4.79 -12.95
N THR A 187 14.92 4.98 -14.26
CA THR A 187 15.09 6.31 -14.89
C THR A 187 13.86 7.18 -14.74
N LYS A 188 14.02 8.49 -14.91
CA LYS A 188 12.89 9.43 -14.99
C LYS A 188 11.90 9.05 -16.09
N GLU A 189 12.40 8.64 -17.26
CA GLU A 189 11.56 8.18 -18.37
C GLU A 189 10.67 7.00 -17.94
N GLN A 190 11.24 6.03 -17.22
CA GLN A 190 10.46 4.91 -16.68
C GLN A 190 9.40 5.41 -15.69
N ILE A 191 9.79 6.20 -14.69
CA ILE A 191 8.89 6.73 -13.65
C ILE A 191 7.73 7.54 -14.25
N GLU A 192 7.96 8.32 -15.29
CA GLU A 192 6.91 9.13 -15.94
C GLU A 192 6.02 8.30 -16.87
N LYS A 193 6.54 7.24 -17.48
CA LYS A 193 5.83 6.40 -18.44
C LYS A 193 4.95 5.33 -17.78
N TYR A 194 5.40 4.72 -16.67
CA TYR A 194 4.67 3.63 -16.02
C TYR A 194 3.23 4.01 -15.60
N PRO A 195 2.98 5.15 -14.93
CA PRO A 195 1.62 5.56 -14.58
C PRO A 195 0.72 5.78 -15.81
N GLN A 196 1.28 6.27 -16.92
CA GLN A 196 0.54 6.48 -18.16
C GLN A 196 0.14 5.14 -18.80
N LEU A 197 1.04 4.16 -18.80
CA LEU A 197 0.76 2.81 -19.27
C LEU A 197 -0.33 2.15 -18.43
N ILE A 198 -0.23 2.21 -17.10
CA ILE A 198 -1.26 1.67 -16.19
C ILE A 198 -2.61 2.33 -16.48
N ALA A 199 -2.67 3.65 -16.58
CA ALA A 199 -3.90 4.38 -16.88
C ALA A 199 -4.48 4.00 -18.25
N GLN A 200 -3.63 3.88 -19.28
CA GLN A 200 -4.05 3.45 -20.62
C GLN A 200 -4.58 2.01 -20.61
N THR A 201 -3.89 1.09 -19.96
CA THR A 201 -4.30 -0.32 -19.86
C THR A 201 -5.62 -0.45 -19.11
N VAL A 202 -5.78 0.21 -17.96
CA VAL A 202 -7.05 0.21 -17.20
C VAL A 202 -8.18 0.83 -18.02
N SER A 203 -7.93 1.93 -18.74
CA SER A 203 -8.91 2.54 -19.63
C SER A 203 -9.32 1.58 -20.75
N GLN A 204 -8.37 0.93 -21.40
CA GLN A 204 -8.62 -0.05 -22.47
C GLN A 204 -9.44 -1.25 -21.97
N PHE A 205 -9.14 -1.77 -20.78
CA PHE A 205 -9.94 -2.84 -20.17
C PHE A 205 -11.35 -2.36 -19.77
N SER A 206 -11.49 -1.10 -19.35
CA SER A 206 -12.81 -0.52 -19.06
C SER A 206 -13.67 -0.36 -20.33
N GLU A 207 -13.05 -0.05 -21.47
CA GLU A 207 -13.72 0.03 -22.77
C GLU A 207 -14.09 -1.36 -23.31
N LEU A 208 -13.24 -2.37 -23.10
CA LEU A 208 -13.53 -3.77 -23.43
C LEU A 208 -14.68 -4.36 -22.60
N ARG A 209 -14.89 -3.89 -21.35
CA ARG A 209 -16.04 -4.28 -20.51
C ARG A 209 -17.40 -3.90 -21.11
N ASN A 210 -17.45 -2.93 -22.03
CA ASN A 210 -18.69 -2.54 -22.72
C ASN A 210 -19.06 -3.46 -23.88
N LEU A 211 -18.21 -4.45 -24.21
CA LEU A 211 -18.49 -5.49 -25.20
C LEU A 211 -18.96 -6.76 -24.48
N GLN A 212 -20.15 -6.73 -23.88
CA GLN A 212 -20.77 -7.98 -23.40
C GLN A 212 -21.30 -8.80 -24.59
N PRO A 213 -20.92 -10.08 -24.72
CA PRO A 213 -21.61 -11.01 -25.62
C PRO A 213 -23.06 -11.15 -25.18
N ALA A 214 -23.99 -11.17 -26.14
CA ALA A 214 -25.42 -11.35 -25.85
C ALA A 214 -25.64 -12.67 -25.07
N GLY A 215 -26.11 -12.55 -23.81
CA GLY A 215 -26.47 -13.70 -22.96
C GLY A 215 -25.72 -13.81 -21.62
N TYR A 216 -24.81 -12.88 -21.28
CA TYR A 216 -24.15 -12.87 -19.97
C TYR A 216 -25.03 -12.19 -18.90
N GLU A 217 -25.42 -12.92 -17.85
CA GLU A 217 -26.10 -12.36 -16.67
C GLU A 217 -25.12 -11.52 -15.84
N THR A 218 -25.56 -10.33 -15.45
CA THR A 218 -24.82 -9.40 -14.59
C THR A 218 -24.70 -9.94 -13.17
N LYS A 219 -23.54 -10.51 -12.83
CA LYS A 219 -23.07 -10.47 -11.44
C LYS A 219 -22.47 -9.09 -11.17
N PRO A 220 -22.79 -8.43 -10.05
CA PRO A 220 -22.11 -7.20 -9.66
C PRO A 220 -20.62 -7.48 -9.59
N ASN A 221 -19.80 -6.55 -10.11
CA ASN A 221 -18.34 -6.65 -10.05
C ASN A 221 -17.92 -6.92 -8.61
N GLU A 222 -17.48 -8.15 -8.31
CA GLU A 222 -16.67 -8.39 -7.13
C GLU A 222 -15.45 -7.49 -7.26
N GLU A 223 -15.17 -6.71 -6.22
CA GLU A 223 -14.01 -5.82 -6.19
C GLU A 223 -12.78 -6.65 -6.55
N PHE A 224 -12.03 -6.20 -7.56
CA PHE A 224 -10.76 -6.82 -7.96
C PHE A 224 -9.83 -6.79 -6.74
N THR A 225 -9.68 -7.92 -6.06
CA THR A 225 -8.80 -8.04 -4.91
C THR A 225 -7.40 -8.38 -5.40
N GLU A 226 -6.39 -7.64 -4.95
CA GLU A 226 -4.97 -7.85 -5.30
C GLU A 226 -4.43 -9.25 -4.98
N GLU A 227 -5.19 -10.06 -4.24
CA GLU A 227 -4.93 -11.49 -4.03
C GLU A 227 -4.94 -12.27 -5.37
N GLU A 228 -5.80 -11.90 -6.33
CA GLU A 228 -5.85 -12.55 -7.65
C GLU A 228 -4.63 -12.24 -8.54
N PHE A 229 -3.95 -11.10 -8.32
CA PHE A 229 -2.84 -10.67 -9.18
C PHE A 229 -1.56 -11.50 -8.98
N PHE A 230 -1.41 -12.16 -7.83
CA PHE A 230 -0.20 -12.92 -7.49
C PHE A 230 -0.43 -14.45 -7.41
N GLU A 231 -1.66 -14.92 -7.64
CA GLU A 231 -1.99 -16.36 -7.58
C GLU A 231 -1.73 -17.12 -8.90
N GLU A 232 -1.51 -16.45 -10.03
CA GLU A 232 -1.36 -17.12 -11.34
C GLU A 232 0.08 -17.56 -11.72
N GLU A 233 1.09 -17.44 -10.85
CA GLU A 233 2.46 -17.90 -11.19
C GLU A 233 2.81 -19.32 -10.71
N VAL A 234 1.84 -20.16 -10.33
CA VAL A 234 2.12 -21.56 -9.90
C VAL A 234 1.19 -22.60 -10.52
N GLU A 235 1.00 -22.58 -11.84
CA GLU A 235 0.57 -23.80 -12.56
C GLU A 235 1.37 -23.97 -13.87
N GLY A 236 2.65 -24.30 -13.72
CA GLY A 236 3.53 -24.72 -14.81
C GLY A 236 4.08 -26.13 -14.58
N GLU A 237 3.35 -27.11 -15.12
CA GLU A 237 3.83 -28.40 -15.64
C GLU A 237 4.82 -29.25 -14.81
N GLU A 238 4.30 -30.31 -14.16
CA GLU A 238 4.96 -31.63 -14.17
C GLU A 238 3.94 -32.71 -14.55
N GLN A 239 3.96 -33.12 -15.82
CA GLN A 239 3.35 -34.35 -16.30
C GLN A 239 4.26 -35.52 -15.92
N GLU A 240 3.82 -36.41 -15.05
CA GLU A 240 4.46 -37.73 -14.89
C GLU A 240 4.10 -38.64 -16.08
N PRO A 241 5.06 -39.37 -16.68
CA PRO A 241 4.75 -40.39 -17.68
C PRO A 241 4.48 -41.72 -16.98
N GLU A 242 3.22 -42.16 -16.94
CA GLU A 242 2.89 -43.56 -16.65
C GLU A 242 3.40 -44.45 -17.79
N THR A 243 4.39 -45.29 -17.48
CA THR A 243 4.85 -46.36 -18.37
C THR A 243 4.10 -47.65 -18.06
N GLU A 244 3.29 -48.09 -19.02
CA GLU A 244 2.79 -49.47 -19.10
C GLU A 244 3.97 -50.46 -19.21
N ALA A 245 3.97 -51.49 -18.35
CA ALA A 245 4.60 -52.76 -18.67
C ALA A 245 3.88 -53.93 -17.97
N ALA A 246 3.04 -54.62 -18.75
CA ALA A 246 2.55 -55.94 -18.44
C ALA A 246 3.69 -56.99 -18.53
N LYS A 247 3.73 -57.96 -17.58
CA LYS A 247 3.91 -59.41 -17.88
C LYS A 247 3.78 -60.31 -16.64
N LYS A 248 3.15 -61.46 -16.89
CA LYS A 248 2.87 -62.61 -16.03
C LYS A 248 4.14 -63.28 -15.49
N GLU A 249 4.05 -63.88 -14.29
CA GLU A 249 4.26 -65.33 -14.00
C GLU A 249 4.43 -65.60 -12.50
N LYS A 250 3.46 -66.29 -11.88
CA LYS A 250 3.59 -67.66 -11.34
C LYS A 250 2.26 -68.17 -10.82
#